data_AF-S0NPY1-F1
#
_entry.id   AF-S0NPY1-F1
#
_cell.length_a   1.000
_cell.length_b   1.000
_cell.length_c   1.000
_cell.angle_alpha   90.00
_cell.angle_beta   90.00
_cell.angle_gamma   90.00
#
_symmetry.space_group_name_H-M   'P 1'
#
loop_
_entity.id
_entity.type
_entity.pdbx_description
1 polymer ?
#
loop_
_entity_poly.entity_id
_entity_poly.type
_entity_poly.pdbx_seq_one_letter_code
_entity_poly.pdbx_strand_id
1 'polypeptide(L)'
;MNNVDKQAVGQRIKSLRTQKGLTMEKFGELFEPPASKSIVSRWERGKTLPSSDRIKKISEIYGISTYYILYGKKTFEDLYQDSSDLQNKIKEIDVDNPEASVELLSFLASSIENSNTEFILEKIATIDLNNLSSSKIQLLKMTLELIESDIDNEFIYSMNRFLRLIIEFTDYGKNVSPLDRKFLINELETLKDILI
;
A
#
# COMPACT_ATOMS: atom_id res chain seq x y z
N MET A 1 5.71 18.60 10.29
CA MET A 1 4.85 17.68 11.07
C MET A 1 3.41 17.91 10.64
N ASN A 2 2.81 16.95 9.93
CA ASN A 2 1.42 17.08 9.44
C ASN A 2 0.45 17.05 10.63
N ASN A 3 -0.34 18.12 10.78
CA ASN A 3 -1.32 18.22 11.86
C ASN A 3 -2.46 17.21 11.61
N VAL A 4 -2.82 16.42 12.63
CA VAL A 4 -3.88 15.42 12.52
C VAL A 4 -5.25 16.10 12.58
N ASP A 5 -6.04 15.95 11.51
CA ASP A 5 -7.44 16.38 11.50
C ASP A 5 -8.31 15.41 12.30
N LYS A 6 -8.70 15.83 13.50
CA LYS A 6 -9.52 15.04 14.43
C LYS A 6 -10.91 14.71 13.86
N GLN A 7 -11.50 15.61 13.06
CA GLN A 7 -12.82 15.34 12.46
C GLN A 7 -12.69 14.23 11.42
N ALA A 8 -11.70 14.33 10.53
CA ALA A 8 -11.44 13.30 9.53
C ALA A 8 -11.12 11.94 10.16
N VAL A 9 -10.31 11.91 11.24
CA VAL A 9 -10.05 10.69 12.01
C VAL A 9 -11.35 10.12 12.59
N GLY A 10 -12.17 10.96 13.21
CA GLY A 10 -13.44 10.55 13.80
C GLY A 10 -14.39 9.93 12.77
N GLN A 11 -14.48 10.53 11.59
CA GLN A 11 -15.28 10.00 10.49
C GLN A 11 -14.77 8.63 10.02
N ARG A 12 -13.46 8.45 9.86
CA ARG A 12 -12.88 7.14 9.51
C ARG A 12 -13.16 6.07 10.56
N ILE A 13 -13.00 6.39 11.85
CA ILE A 13 -13.32 5.46 12.95
C ILE A 13 -14.80 5.06 12.90
N LYS A 14 -15.71 6.02 12.67
CA LYS A 14 -17.13 5.75 12.52
C LYS A 14 -17.40 4.80 11.35
N SER A 15 -16.82 5.07 10.18
CA SER A 15 -16.99 4.25 8.98
C SER A 15 -16.55 2.81 9.22
N LEU A 16 -15.35 2.62 9.79
CA LEU A 16 -14.82 1.29 10.15
C LEU A 16 -15.76 0.57 11.12
N ARG A 17 -16.17 1.23 12.20
CA ARG A 17 -17.13 0.66 13.15
C ARG A 17 -18.42 0.19 12.47
N THR A 18 -18.98 1.04 11.60
CA THR A 18 -20.25 0.72 10.92
C THR A 18 -20.11 -0.34 9.85
N GLN A 19 -18.94 -0.49 9.21
CA GLN A 19 -18.66 -1.57 8.26
C GLN A 19 -18.83 -2.96 8.89
N LYS A 20 -18.51 -3.10 10.19
CA LYS A 20 -18.75 -4.33 10.98
C LYS A 20 -20.12 -4.36 11.68
N GLY A 21 -21.01 -3.40 11.42
CA GLY A 21 -22.34 -3.35 12.01
C GLY A 21 -22.37 -3.10 13.53
N LEU A 22 -21.29 -2.60 14.11
CA LEU A 22 -21.16 -2.47 15.57
C LEU A 22 -21.80 -1.18 16.10
N THR A 23 -22.44 -1.25 17.26
CA THR A 23 -22.83 -0.05 18.04
C THR A 23 -21.60 0.60 18.68
N MET A 24 -21.71 1.87 19.11
CA MET A 24 -20.62 2.55 19.82
C MET A 24 -20.23 1.82 21.11
N GLU A 25 -21.20 1.24 21.82
CA GLU A 25 -21.00 0.40 22.99
C GLU A 25 -20.19 -0.84 22.64
N LYS A 26 -20.63 -1.62 21.64
CA LYS A 26 -19.97 -2.86 21.23
C LYS A 26 -18.56 -2.63 20.68
N PHE A 27 -18.36 -1.50 19.99
CA PHE A 27 -17.04 -1.09 19.55
C PHE A 27 -16.14 -0.71 20.72
N GLY A 28 -16.68 0.00 21.72
CA GLY A 28 -15.96 0.40 22.92
C GLY A 28 -15.47 -0.76 23.78
N GLU A 29 -16.20 -1.89 23.75
CA GLU A 29 -15.83 -3.14 24.42
C GLU A 29 -14.60 -3.83 23.80
N LEU A 30 -14.18 -3.47 22.57
CA LEU A 30 -13.02 -4.06 21.89
C LEU A 30 -11.66 -3.58 22.42
N PHE A 31 -11.66 -2.63 23.36
CA PHE A 31 -10.45 -1.98 23.87
C PHE A 31 -10.16 -2.37 25.32
N GLU A 32 -8.89 -2.29 25.70
CA GLU A 32 -8.43 -2.48 27.07
C GLU A 32 -7.67 -1.22 27.56
N PRO A 33 -8.14 -0.55 28.63
CA PRO A 33 -9.46 -0.71 29.23
C PRO A 33 -10.59 -0.32 28.25
N PRO A 34 -11.82 -0.81 28.45
CA PRO A 34 -12.95 -0.50 27.59
C PRO A 34 -13.20 1.01 27.43
N ALA A 35 -13.63 1.42 26.24
CA ALA A 35 -14.07 2.78 25.98
C ALA A 35 -15.59 2.88 26.12
N SER A 36 -16.08 3.83 26.91
CA SER A 36 -17.54 4.03 26.99
C SER A 36 -18.11 4.57 25.68
N LYS A 37 -19.41 4.37 25.46
CA LYS A 37 -20.16 4.98 24.33
C LYS A 37 -19.87 6.47 24.16
N SER A 38 -19.80 7.22 25.27
CA SER A 38 -19.54 8.65 25.27
C SER A 38 -18.14 8.98 24.75
N ILE A 39 -17.14 8.16 25.09
CA ILE A 39 -15.77 8.30 24.60
C ILE A 39 -15.73 8.03 23.09
N VAL A 40 -16.32 6.92 22.64
CA VAL A 40 -16.40 6.57 21.21
C VAL A 40 -17.10 7.68 20.42
N SER A 41 -18.21 8.21 20.93
CA SER A 41 -18.92 9.35 20.33
C SER A 41 -18.05 10.62 20.23
N ARG A 42 -17.19 10.89 21.23
CA ARG A 42 -16.27 12.04 21.16
C ARG A 42 -15.20 11.83 20.09
N TRP A 43 -14.71 10.61 19.91
CA TRP A 43 -13.80 10.27 18.81
C TRP A 43 -14.46 10.51 17.46
N GLU A 44 -15.65 9.94 17.25
CA GLU A 44 -16.34 10.02 15.95
C GLU A 44 -16.76 11.43 15.55
N ARG A 45 -16.93 12.33 16.53
CA ARG A 45 -17.22 13.75 16.31
C ARG A 45 -15.96 14.63 16.28
N GLY A 46 -14.78 14.02 16.31
CA GLY A 46 -13.49 14.73 16.30
C GLY A 46 -13.23 15.61 17.53
N LYS A 47 -13.94 15.38 18.64
CA LYS A 47 -13.74 16.15 19.88
C LYS A 47 -12.45 15.75 20.60
N THR A 48 -12.11 14.46 20.55
CA THR A 48 -10.87 13.90 21.07
C THR A 48 -10.35 12.85 20.10
N LEU A 49 -9.06 12.52 20.17
CA LEU A 49 -8.51 11.36 19.48
C LEU A 49 -8.51 10.14 20.43
N PRO A 50 -8.55 8.91 19.92
CA PRO A 50 -8.13 7.74 20.70
C PRO A 50 -6.65 7.86 21.06
N SER A 51 -6.21 7.12 22.09
CA SER A 51 -4.78 6.98 22.39
C SER A 51 -4.06 6.21 21.29
N SER A 52 -2.73 6.30 21.24
CA SER A 52 -1.89 5.51 20.32
C SER A 52 -2.21 4.03 20.37
N ASP A 53 -2.37 3.45 21.56
CA ASP A 53 -2.63 2.02 21.73
C ASP A 53 -4.02 1.63 21.20
N ARG A 54 -5.01 2.51 21.35
CA ARG A 54 -6.34 2.30 20.78
C ARG A 54 -6.33 2.45 19.26
N ILE A 55 -5.52 3.35 18.71
CA ILE A 55 -5.33 3.45 17.24
C ILE A 55 -4.66 2.19 16.70
N LYS A 56 -3.61 1.68 17.36
CA LYS A 56 -2.99 0.38 17.03
C LYS A 56 -4.01 -0.74 17.10
N LYS A 57 -4.85 -0.76 18.13
CA LYS A 57 -5.90 -1.79 18.26
C LYS A 57 -6.93 -1.73 17.13
N ILE A 58 -7.34 -0.53 16.71
CA ILE A 58 -8.21 -0.35 15.54
C ILE A 58 -7.50 -0.89 14.28
N SER A 59 -6.22 -0.53 14.09
CA SER A 59 -5.41 -1.02 12.97
C SER A 59 -5.41 -2.55 12.89
N GLU A 60 -5.17 -3.25 14.01
CA GLU A 60 -5.23 -4.72 14.08
C GLU A 60 -6.62 -5.30 13.75
N ILE A 61 -7.70 -4.75 14.33
CA ILE A 61 -9.06 -5.29 14.18
C ILE A 61 -9.56 -5.21 12.73
N TYR A 62 -9.12 -4.18 12.00
CA TYR A 62 -9.61 -3.86 10.66
C TYR A 62 -8.60 -4.16 9.55
N GLY A 63 -7.39 -4.61 9.88
CA GLY A 63 -6.36 -4.94 8.88
C GLY A 63 -5.92 -3.72 8.07
N ILE A 64 -5.83 -2.56 8.72
CA ILE A 64 -5.44 -1.29 8.11
C ILE A 64 -4.31 -0.63 8.89
N SER A 65 -3.55 0.27 8.27
CA SER A 65 -2.47 1.00 8.88
C SER A 65 -2.97 2.06 9.86
N THR A 66 -2.17 2.33 10.89
CA THR A 66 -2.41 3.47 11.79
C THR A 66 -2.30 4.80 11.03
N TYR A 67 -1.49 4.85 9.98
CA TYR A 67 -1.33 6.00 9.10
C TYR A 67 -2.63 6.34 8.36
N TYR A 68 -3.32 5.34 7.79
CA TYR A 68 -4.62 5.55 7.17
C TYR A 68 -5.66 6.04 8.18
N ILE A 69 -5.68 5.49 9.39
CA ILE A 69 -6.60 5.95 10.44
C ILE A 69 -6.35 7.44 10.75
N LEU A 70 -5.08 7.86 10.88
CA LEU A 70 -4.69 9.21 11.28
C LEU A 70 -4.78 10.24 10.14
N TYR A 71 -4.45 9.86 8.92
CA TYR A 71 -4.25 10.79 7.80
C TYR A 71 -5.14 10.51 6.58
N GLY A 72 -5.78 9.34 6.53
CA GLY A 72 -6.66 8.95 5.42
C GLY A 72 -5.93 8.56 4.14
N LYS A 73 -4.59 8.50 4.16
CA LYS A 73 -3.79 8.00 3.05
C LYS A 73 -3.45 6.54 3.28
N LYS A 74 -3.64 5.72 2.24
CA LYS A 74 -3.29 4.30 2.27
C LYS A 74 -1.78 4.14 2.28
N THR A 75 -1.32 3.10 2.93
CA THR A 75 0.06 2.65 2.90
C THR A 75 0.19 1.39 2.05
N PHE A 76 1.42 0.95 1.79
CA PHE A 76 1.68 -0.31 1.11
C PHE A 76 1.11 -1.50 1.89
N GLU A 77 1.19 -1.47 3.23
CA GLU A 77 0.54 -2.45 4.11
C GLU A 77 -0.96 -2.58 3.79
N ASP A 78 -1.65 -1.45 3.65
CA ASP A 78 -3.09 -1.43 3.37
C ASP A 78 -3.41 -2.08 2.01
N LEU A 79 -2.62 -1.75 0.98
CA LEU A 79 -2.80 -2.29 -0.37
C LEU A 79 -2.44 -3.77 -0.47
N TYR A 80 -1.46 -4.20 0.33
CA TYR A 80 -1.02 -5.59 0.39
C TYR A 80 -2.08 -6.50 1.04
N GLN A 81 -2.76 -6.01 2.09
CA GLN A 81 -3.82 -6.74 2.77
C GLN A 81 -5.13 -6.77 1.96
N ASP A 82 -5.44 -5.67 1.25
CA ASP A 82 -6.62 -5.56 0.40
C ASP A 82 -6.29 -4.80 -0.90
N SER A 83 -6.16 -5.55 -1.99
CA SER A 83 -5.82 -4.98 -3.30
C SER A 83 -7.02 -4.43 -4.07
N SER A 84 -8.23 -4.40 -3.50
CA SER A 84 -9.44 -3.97 -4.22
C SER A 84 -9.36 -2.52 -4.71
N ASP A 85 -8.83 -1.61 -3.89
CA ASP A 85 -8.57 -0.22 -4.26
C ASP A 85 -7.63 -0.12 -5.48
N LEU A 86 -6.56 -0.92 -5.48
CA LEU A 86 -5.60 -0.98 -6.57
C LEU A 86 -6.24 -1.54 -7.85
N GLN A 87 -7.02 -2.61 -7.73
CA GLN A 87 -7.72 -3.23 -8.85
C GLN A 87 -8.75 -2.28 -9.48
N ASN A 88 -9.45 -1.49 -8.66
CA ASN A 88 -10.39 -0.49 -9.16
C ASN A 88 -9.66 0.64 -9.89
N LYS A 89 -8.57 1.17 -9.31
CA LYS A 89 -7.74 2.17 -9.99
C LYS A 89 -7.18 1.66 -11.31
N ILE A 90 -6.72 0.41 -11.36
CA ILE A 90 -6.23 -0.22 -12.59
C ILE A 90 -7.32 -0.27 -13.68
N LYS A 91 -8.56 -0.60 -13.32
CA LYS A 91 -9.68 -0.64 -14.28
C LYS A 91 -10.07 0.73 -14.82
N GLU A 92 -9.84 1.78 -14.04
CA GLU A 92 -10.14 3.17 -14.42
C GLU A 92 -9.04 3.77 -15.30
N ILE A 93 -7.89 3.09 -15.45
CA ILE A 93 -6.83 3.57 -16.34
C ILE A 93 -7.31 3.50 -17.78
N ASP A 94 -7.46 4.66 -18.37
CA ASP A 94 -7.54 4.81 -19.82
C ASP A 94 -6.14 4.53 -20.40
N VAL A 95 -6.01 3.39 -21.06
CA VAL A 95 -4.75 2.88 -21.63
C VAL A 95 -4.20 3.75 -22.76
N ASP A 96 -5.05 4.59 -23.36
CA ASP A 96 -4.66 5.52 -24.41
C ASP A 96 -4.31 6.91 -23.84
N ASN A 97 -4.43 7.09 -22.51
CA ASN A 97 -4.21 8.33 -21.78
C ASN A 97 -3.02 8.18 -20.80
N PRO A 98 -1.83 8.69 -21.16
CA PRO A 98 -0.64 8.65 -20.30
C PRO A 98 -0.85 9.28 -18.91
N GLU A 99 -1.69 10.31 -18.79
CA GLU A 99 -1.99 11.00 -17.54
C GLU A 99 -2.74 10.12 -16.54
N ALA A 100 -3.60 9.21 -17.00
CA ALA A 100 -4.29 8.25 -16.12
C ALA A 100 -3.30 7.29 -15.43
N SER A 101 -2.21 6.98 -16.12
CA SER A 101 -1.17 6.10 -15.59
C SER A 101 -0.21 6.84 -14.63
N VAL A 102 0.05 8.14 -14.86
CA VAL A 102 0.72 9.03 -13.88
C VAL A 102 -0.04 9.01 -12.55
N GLU A 103 -1.37 9.01 -12.59
CA GLU A 103 -2.19 8.97 -11.38
C GLU A 103 -2.00 7.65 -10.60
N LEU A 104 -1.98 6.50 -11.30
CA LEU A 104 -1.72 5.22 -10.63
C LEU A 104 -0.31 5.19 -10.01
N LEU A 105 0.70 5.66 -10.74
CA LEU A 105 2.08 5.68 -10.24
C LEU A 105 2.21 6.61 -9.03
N SER A 106 1.58 7.79 -9.08
CA SER A 106 1.54 8.74 -7.96
C SER A 106 0.82 8.14 -6.74
N PHE A 107 -0.26 7.40 -6.97
CA PHE A 107 -0.96 6.68 -5.91
C PHE A 107 -0.08 5.60 -5.26
N LEU A 108 0.61 4.79 -6.05
CA LEU A 108 1.52 3.76 -5.56
C LEU A 108 2.72 4.37 -4.82
N ALA A 109 3.36 5.39 -5.41
CA ALA A 109 4.48 6.09 -4.81
C ALA A 109 4.09 6.70 -3.46
N SER A 110 2.97 7.43 -3.41
CA SER A 110 2.48 8.00 -2.16
C SER A 110 2.14 6.92 -1.12
N SER A 111 1.63 5.76 -1.54
CA SER A 111 1.36 4.66 -0.61
C SER A 111 2.66 4.12 0.01
N ILE A 112 3.71 3.95 -0.80
CA ILE A 112 5.04 3.55 -0.33
C ILE A 112 5.64 4.61 0.62
N GLU A 113 5.59 5.89 0.26
CA GLU A 113 6.07 7.00 1.10
C GLU A 113 5.41 7.05 2.49
N ASN A 114 4.16 6.61 2.58
CA ASN A 114 3.40 6.59 3.83
C ASN A 114 3.60 5.31 4.66
N SER A 115 4.36 4.33 4.15
CA SER A 115 4.53 3.00 4.75
C SER A 115 5.67 2.96 5.77
N ASN A 116 5.68 1.91 6.60
CA ASN A 116 6.86 1.64 7.42
C ASN A 116 7.93 0.95 6.56
N THR A 117 9.11 1.56 6.47
CA THR A 117 10.25 0.98 5.73
C THR A 117 10.55 -0.44 6.17
N GLU A 118 10.52 -0.76 7.47
CA GLU A 118 10.79 -2.10 7.99
C GLU A 118 9.81 -3.15 7.44
N PHE A 119 8.52 -2.79 7.32
CA PHE A 119 7.51 -3.67 6.74
C PHE A 119 7.78 -3.91 5.25
N ILE A 120 8.09 -2.86 4.49
CA ILE A 120 8.42 -2.98 3.07
C ILE A 120 9.63 -3.91 2.90
N LEU A 121 10.68 -3.70 3.69
CA LEU A 121 11.89 -4.52 3.66
C LEU A 121 11.62 -5.98 4.02
N GLU A 122 10.81 -6.24 5.05
CA GLU A 122 10.36 -7.59 5.39
C GLU A 122 9.66 -8.26 4.20
N LYS A 123 8.73 -7.56 3.54
CA LYS A 123 8.02 -8.14 2.39
C LYS A 123 8.96 -8.39 1.22
N ILE A 124 9.85 -7.47 0.88
CA ILE A 124 10.88 -7.67 -0.15
C ILE A 124 11.79 -8.87 0.20
N ALA A 125 12.21 -8.99 1.46
CA ALA A 125 13.04 -10.08 1.94
C ALA A 125 12.37 -11.45 1.73
N THR A 126 11.05 -11.53 1.91
CA THR A 126 10.26 -12.76 1.73
C THR A 126 9.91 -13.11 0.28
N ILE A 127 10.20 -12.25 -0.70
CA ILE A 127 9.96 -12.57 -2.11
C ILE A 127 10.87 -13.73 -2.51
N ASP A 128 10.26 -14.85 -2.91
CA ASP A 128 10.96 -15.97 -3.53
C ASP A 128 11.30 -15.64 -4.99
N LEU A 129 12.49 -15.11 -5.17
CA LEU A 129 13.02 -14.68 -6.45
C LEU A 129 13.14 -15.85 -7.46
N ASN A 130 13.31 -17.09 -6.98
CA ASN A 130 13.43 -18.28 -7.81
C ASN A 130 12.09 -18.74 -8.41
N ASN A 131 10.99 -18.35 -7.77
CA ASN A 131 9.64 -18.66 -8.22
C ASN A 131 8.91 -17.47 -8.85
N LEU A 132 9.57 -16.31 -9.00
CA LEU A 132 9.03 -15.22 -9.80
C LEU A 132 8.88 -15.65 -11.25
N SER A 133 7.67 -15.48 -11.79
CA SER A 133 7.44 -15.68 -13.22
C SER A 133 8.35 -14.74 -14.01
N SER A 134 8.83 -15.23 -15.14
CA SER A 134 9.63 -14.49 -16.09
C SER A 134 9.18 -13.04 -16.34
N SER A 135 7.89 -12.81 -16.54
CA SER A 135 7.32 -11.46 -16.70
C SER A 135 7.63 -10.57 -15.49
N LYS A 136 7.36 -11.02 -14.25
CA LYS A 136 7.69 -10.32 -12.99
C LYS A 136 9.18 -10.02 -12.81
N ILE A 137 10.05 -10.86 -13.37
CA ILE A 137 11.51 -10.66 -13.33
C ILE A 137 11.92 -9.56 -14.31
N GLN A 138 11.47 -9.64 -15.57
CA GLN A 138 11.72 -8.62 -16.59
C GLN A 138 11.20 -7.25 -16.15
N LEU A 139 10.04 -7.28 -15.53
CA LEU A 139 9.39 -6.16 -14.88
C LEU A 139 10.34 -5.56 -13.84
N LEU A 140 10.70 -6.30 -12.81
CA LEU A 140 11.58 -5.81 -11.75
C LEU A 140 12.90 -5.22 -12.28
N LYS A 141 13.48 -5.83 -13.33
CA LYS A 141 14.65 -5.31 -14.06
C LYS A 141 14.43 -3.92 -14.63
N MET A 142 13.35 -3.73 -15.38
CA MET A 142 13.01 -2.43 -15.97
C MET A 142 12.80 -1.37 -14.89
N THR A 143 12.15 -1.72 -13.76
CA THR A 143 11.97 -0.76 -12.66
C THR A 143 13.29 -0.34 -12.03
N LEU A 144 14.22 -1.28 -11.85
CA LEU A 144 15.55 -1.00 -11.26
C LEU A 144 16.43 -0.16 -12.20
N GLU A 145 16.51 -0.54 -13.49
CA GLU A 145 17.23 0.22 -14.53
C GLU A 145 16.72 1.66 -14.63
N LEU A 146 15.42 1.84 -14.40
CA LEU A 146 14.78 3.16 -14.42
C LEU A 146 15.07 3.98 -13.15
N ILE A 147 15.10 3.38 -11.96
CA ILE A 147 15.51 4.05 -10.70
C ILE A 147 16.96 4.54 -10.76
N GLU A 148 17.84 3.78 -11.41
CA GLU A 148 19.25 4.16 -11.60
C GLU A 148 19.44 5.30 -12.62
N SER A 149 18.43 5.58 -13.45
CA SER A 149 18.57 6.47 -14.61
C SER A 149 18.31 7.95 -14.36
N ASP A 150 17.76 8.37 -13.21
CA ASP A 150 17.54 9.77 -12.79
C ASP A 150 16.87 10.69 -13.86
N ILE A 151 15.65 10.38 -14.34
CA ILE A 151 14.94 11.23 -15.33
C ILE A 151 13.41 11.35 -15.12
N ASP A 152 12.96 12.59 -15.01
CA ASP A 152 11.65 13.10 -14.57
C ASP A 152 10.42 12.96 -15.51
N ASN A 153 10.46 12.30 -16.68
CA ASN A 153 9.24 12.15 -17.51
C ASN A 153 9.21 10.92 -18.46
N GLU A 154 10.34 10.43 -18.96
CA GLU A 154 10.40 9.16 -19.71
C GLU A 154 10.18 7.93 -18.82
N PHE A 155 10.49 8.06 -17.51
CA PHE A 155 10.22 7.06 -16.49
C PHE A 155 8.74 6.71 -16.42
N ILE A 156 7.86 7.71 -16.41
CA ILE A 156 6.41 7.52 -16.34
C ILE A 156 5.91 6.82 -17.61
N TYR A 157 6.33 7.28 -18.80
CA TYR A 157 5.95 6.62 -20.06
C TYR A 157 6.36 5.13 -20.10
N SER A 158 7.55 4.82 -19.57
CA SER A 158 8.08 3.46 -19.47
C SER A 158 7.35 2.62 -18.42
N MET A 159 7.03 3.21 -17.26
CA MET A 159 6.21 2.59 -16.22
C MET A 159 4.75 2.35 -16.67
N ASN A 160 4.22 3.17 -17.57
CA ASN A 160 2.89 2.99 -18.16
C ASN A 160 2.87 1.79 -19.12
N ARG A 161 3.88 1.68 -19.99
CA ARG A 161 4.06 0.50 -20.86
C ARG A 161 4.23 -0.78 -20.04
N PHE A 162 4.91 -0.66 -18.91
CA PHE A 162 5.17 -1.73 -17.97
C PHE A 162 3.92 -2.18 -17.22
N LEU A 163 3.10 -1.27 -16.69
CA LEU A 163 1.83 -1.59 -16.03
C LEU A 163 0.86 -2.23 -17.03
N ARG A 164 0.84 -1.74 -18.27
CA ARG A 164 0.11 -2.34 -19.39
C ARG A 164 0.54 -3.78 -19.66
N LEU A 165 1.85 -4.07 -19.67
CA LEU A 165 2.36 -5.43 -19.79
C LEU A 165 1.98 -6.30 -18.59
N ILE A 166 1.97 -5.79 -17.34
CA ILE A 166 1.49 -6.59 -16.19
C ILE A 166 0.02 -6.99 -16.39
N ILE A 167 -0.83 -6.03 -16.78
CA ILE A 167 -2.28 -6.23 -16.95
C ILE A 167 -2.56 -7.20 -18.12
N GLU A 168 -1.88 -7.01 -19.26
CA GLU A 168 -1.99 -7.90 -20.42
C GLU A 168 -1.42 -9.30 -20.14
N PHE A 169 -0.39 -9.45 -19.29
CA PHE A 169 0.23 -10.74 -18.95
C PHE A 169 -0.41 -11.46 -17.75
N THR A 170 -1.19 -10.78 -16.90
CA THR A 170 -2.03 -11.48 -15.92
C THR A 170 -3.06 -12.41 -16.59
N ASP A 171 -3.30 -12.25 -17.90
CA ASP A 171 -4.08 -13.16 -18.73
C ASP A 171 -3.25 -14.20 -19.53
N TYR A 172 -1.93 -14.02 -19.76
CA TYR A 172 -1.13 -14.98 -20.53
C TYR A 172 0.34 -15.04 -20.07
N GLY A 173 0.77 -16.18 -19.51
CA GLY A 173 2.15 -16.40 -19.03
C GLY A 173 3.20 -16.78 -20.10
N LYS A 174 4.50 -16.74 -19.67
CA LYS A 174 5.80 -17.18 -20.29
C LYS A 174 6.59 -16.06 -21.02
N ASN A 175 7.95 -15.94 -21.09
CA ASN A 175 9.19 -16.66 -20.72
C ASN A 175 10.36 -15.62 -20.57
N VAL A 176 11.36 -15.85 -19.70
CA VAL A 176 12.59 -15.04 -19.50
C VAL A 176 13.77 -16.01 -19.43
N SER A 177 14.92 -15.59 -19.97
CA SER A 177 16.10 -16.46 -20.05
C SER A 177 16.64 -16.81 -18.64
N PRO A 178 17.17 -18.03 -18.43
CA PRO A 178 17.77 -18.41 -17.15
C PRO A 178 18.94 -17.50 -16.69
N LEU A 179 19.65 -16.88 -17.64
CA LEU A 179 20.78 -15.99 -17.36
C LEU A 179 20.30 -14.65 -16.78
N ASP A 180 19.26 -14.07 -17.38
CA ASP A 180 18.62 -12.85 -16.88
C ASP A 180 18.02 -13.07 -15.48
N ARG A 181 17.41 -14.24 -15.26
CA ARG A 181 16.91 -14.63 -13.93
C ARG A 181 18.03 -14.67 -12.88
N LYS A 182 19.20 -15.23 -13.21
CA LYS A 182 20.33 -15.32 -12.27
C LYS A 182 20.93 -13.95 -11.94
N PHE A 183 21.09 -13.08 -12.94
CA PHE A 183 21.58 -11.71 -12.74
C PHE A 183 20.66 -10.90 -11.80
N LEU A 184 19.34 -11.00 -12.01
CA LEU A 184 18.35 -10.30 -11.18
C LEU A 184 18.26 -10.80 -9.74
N ILE A 185 18.40 -12.11 -9.52
CA ILE A 185 18.51 -12.66 -8.16
C ILE A 185 19.69 -12.01 -7.44
N ASN A 186 20.83 -11.87 -8.13
CA ASN A 186 22.05 -11.30 -7.55
C ASN A 186 21.92 -9.81 -7.22
N GLU A 187 21.31 -9.01 -8.09
CA GLU A 187 21.02 -7.58 -7.82
C GLU A 187 20.06 -7.40 -6.63
N LEU A 188 19.02 -8.23 -6.55
CA LEU A 188 18.06 -8.17 -5.45
C LEU A 188 18.64 -8.68 -4.13
N GLU A 189 19.52 -9.68 -4.16
CA GLU A 189 20.31 -10.09 -3.00
C GLU A 189 21.27 -8.98 -2.55
N THR A 190 21.91 -8.29 -3.49
CA THR A 190 22.78 -7.14 -3.19
C THR A 190 21.99 -5.99 -2.54
N LEU A 191 20.78 -5.69 -3.05
CA LEU A 191 19.87 -4.72 -2.44
C LEU A 191 19.43 -5.15 -1.03
N LYS A 192 19.16 -6.45 -0.81
CA LYS A 192 18.85 -6.97 0.52
C LYS A 192 20.02 -6.79 1.49
N ASP A 193 21.26 -7.02 1.05
CA ASP A 193 22.46 -6.86 1.87
C ASP A 193 22.77 -5.40 2.22
N ILE A 194 22.32 -4.44 1.39
CA ILE A 194 22.47 -3.00 1.67
C ILE A 194 21.42 -2.49 2.68
N LEU A 195 20.27 -3.18 2.78
CA LEU A 195 19.10 -2.74 3.53
C LEU A 195 18.98 -3.35 4.94
N ILE A 196 19.91 -4.21 5.36
CA ILE A 196 20.05 -4.81 6.70
C ILE A 196 21.29 -4.23 7.39
#